data_AF-A0A7J6XEL5-F1
#
_entry.id   AF-A0A7J6XEL5-F1
#
_cell.length_a   1.000
_cell.length_b   1.000
_cell.length_c   1.000
_cell.angle_alpha   90.00
_cell.angle_beta   90.00
_cell.angle_gamma   90.00
#
_symmetry.space_group_name_H-M   'P 1'
#
loop_
_entity.id
_entity.type
_entity.pdbx_description
1 polymer ?
#
loop_
_entity_poly.entity_id
_entity_poly.type
_entity_poly.pdbx_seq_one_letter_code
_entity_poly.pdbx_strand_id
1 'polypeptide(L)'
;MSGGDHIHSGTVVGKLEGEREITLGFVDLLRDDFIEKDRSRGIYFTQDWVSLPGVLPVASGGIHVWHMPALTEIFGDDSVLQFGGGTLGHPWGNAPGAVANRVALEACVQARNEGRDLAREGNEIIREACKWSLELAAACEVWKEIKFEFEAMDTL
;
A
#
# COMPACT_ATOMS: atom_id res chain seq x y z
N MET A 1 20.55 -4.88 7.11
CA MET A 1 21.84 -5.40 7.63
C MET A 1 22.05 -6.90 7.39
N SER A 2 21.25 -7.82 7.98
CA SER A 2 21.47 -9.28 7.81
C SER A 2 21.42 -9.74 6.35
N GLY A 3 20.64 -9.03 5.51
CA GLY A 3 20.43 -9.34 4.10
C GLY A 3 19.07 -9.98 3.86
N GLY A 4 18.31 -9.39 2.94
CA GLY A 4 17.00 -9.85 2.49
C GLY A 4 16.45 -8.84 1.48
N ASP A 5 15.94 -9.32 0.36
CA ASP A 5 15.51 -8.43 -0.73
C ASP A 5 14.18 -7.74 -0.42
N HIS A 6 13.30 -8.41 0.35
CA HIS A 6 11.98 -7.93 0.75
C HIS A 6 11.79 -8.03 2.27
N ILE A 7 11.01 -7.11 2.86
CA ILE A 7 10.54 -7.23 4.25
C ILE A 7 9.13 -6.65 4.42
N HIS A 8 8.31 -7.28 5.26
CA HIS A 8 6.98 -6.76 5.56
C HIS A 8 7.08 -5.45 6.35
N SER A 9 6.35 -4.43 5.89
CA SER A 9 6.44 -3.04 6.37
C SER A 9 5.10 -2.48 6.87
N GLY A 10 4.12 -3.35 7.14
CA GLY A 10 2.78 -2.92 7.52
C GLY A 10 1.95 -2.42 6.34
N THR A 11 0.72 -2.01 6.60
CA THR A 11 -0.21 -1.55 5.56
C THR A 11 -0.84 -0.19 5.86
N VAL A 12 -0.74 0.29 7.10
CA VAL A 12 -1.44 1.47 7.66
C VAL A 12 -2.97 1.31 7.71
N VAL A 13 -3.58 0.85 6.63
CA VAL A 13 -5.04 0.77 6.43
C VAL A 13 -5.62 -0.64 6.55
N GLY A 14 -4.75 -1.66 6.71
CA GLY A 14 -5.14 -3.05 6.79
C GLY A 14 -5.46 -3.53 8.21
N LYS A 15 -5.56 -4.84 8.37
CA LYS A 15 -6.04 -5.46 9.63
C LYS A 15 -5.04 -5.43 10.78
N LEU A 16 -3.76 -5.17 10.49
CA LEU A 16 -2.69 -5.11 11.49
C LEU A 16 -2.31 -3.66 11.68
N GLU A 17 -1.94 -3.33 12.91
CA GLU A 17 -1.51 -2.00 13.30
C GLU A 17 -0.34 -1.49 12.45
N GLY A 18 -0.32 -0.17 12.23
CA GLY A 18 0.78 0.57 11.63
C GLY A 18 0.43 2.05 11.57
N GLU A 19 1.03 2.85 12.45
CA GLU A 19 0.88 4.32 12.42
C GLU A 19 1.60 4.86 11.17
N ARG A 20 0.99 5.86 10.50
CA ARG A 20 1.40 6.31 9.18
C ARG A 20 2.78 6.96 9.20
N GLU A 21 3.03 7.90 10.09
CA GLU A 21 4.30 8.64 10.11
C GLU A 21 5.48 7.77 10.55
N ILE A 22 5.26 6.87 11.51
CA ILE A 22 6.24 5.83 11.87
C ILE A 22 6.54 4.94 10.66
N THR A 23 5.49 4.51 9.94
CA THR A 23 5.65 3.64 8.75
C THR A 23 6.45 4.31 7.65
N LEU A 24 6.15 5.57 7.33
CA LEU A 24 6.92 6.33 6.34
C LEU A 24 8.39 6.44 6.76
N GLY A 25 8.65 6.75 8.03
CA GLY A 25 10.01 6.87 8.54
C GLY A 25 10.85 5.60 8.37
N PHE A 26 10.33 4.43 8.77
CA PHE A 26 11.10 3.19 8.61
C PHE A 26 11.10 2.65 7.18
N VAL A 27 10.13 2.99 6.33
CA VAL A 27 10.18 2.66 4.90
C VAL A 27 11.30 3.43 4.20
N ASP A 28 11.52 4.69 4.55
CA ASP A 28 12.66 5.47 4.06
C ASP A 28 13.97 4.82 4.53
N LEU A 29 14.06 4.38 5.80
CA LEU A 29 15.22 3.65 6.32
C LEU A 29 15.50 2.31 5.62
N LEU A 30 14.49 1.69 5.00
CA LEU A 30 14.65 0.44 4.25
C LEU A 30 15.17 0.66 2.83
N ARG A 31 14.82 1.78 2.19
CA ARG A 31 15.03 2.00 0.76
C ARG A 31 16.12 3.00 0.43
N ASP A 32 16.17 4.10 1.17
CA ASP A 32 17.00 5.24 0.83
C ASP A 32 18.42 5.03 1.34
N ASP A 33 19.41 5.62 0.65
CA ASP A 33 20.82 5.51 1.05
C ASP A 33 21.14 6.43 2.23
N PHE A 34 20.45 7.57 2.33
CA PHE A 34 20.68 8.58 3.36
C PHE A 34 19.36 9.14 3.87
N ILE A 35 19.13 9.03 5.18
CA ILE A 35 17.90 9.44 5.85
C ILE A 35 18.26 10.46 6.93
N GLU A 36 17.70 11.66 6.84
CA GLU A 36 17.89 12.69 7.87
C GLU A 36 17.11 12.39 9.15
N LYS A 37 17.65 12.86 10.28
CA LYS A 37 16.92 12.84 11.55
C LYS A 37 15.58 13.58 11.42
N ASP A 38 14.49 12.86 11.65
CA ASP A 38 13.14 13.40 11.74
C ASP A 38 12.36 12.74 12.87
N ARG A 39 12.18 13.48 13.98
CA ARG A 39 11.45 12.99 15.16
C ARG A 39 9.94 12.90 14.93
N SER A 40 9.40 13.60 13.94
CA SER A 40 7.98 13.51 13.57
C SER A 40 7.63 12.21 12.83
N ARG A 41 8.65 11.44 12.44
CA ARG A 41 8.54 10.10 11.83
C ARG A 41 9.29 9.01 12.60
N GLY A 42 9.67 9.29 13.85
CA GLY A 42 10.38 8.33 14.70
C GLY A 42 11.84 8.09 14.32
N ILE A 43 12.46 8.94 13.48
CA ILE A 43 13.87 8.85 13.10
C ILE A 43 14.69 9.71 14.08
N TYR A 44 15.35 9.06 15.05
CA TYR A 44 16.10 9.75 16.11
C TYR A 44 17.50 10.19 15.70
N PHE A 45 18.09 9.51 14.71
CA PHE A 45 19.43 9.73 14.21
C PHE A 45 19.42 9.75 12.69
N THR A 46 20.25 10.61 12.10
CA THR A 46 20.56 10.53 10.68
C THR A 46 21.25 9.20 10.40
N GLN A 47 20.84 8.51 9.33
CA GLN A 47 21.37 7.21 8.93
C GLN A 47 21.94 7.30 7.52
N ASP A 48 23.18 6.84 7.34
CA ASP A 48 23.87 6.69 6.05
C ASP A 48 24.17 5.19 5.85
N TRP A 49 23.70 4.63 4.75
CA TRP A 49 23.86 3.22 4.40
C TRP A 49 25.04 2.96 3.47
N VAL A 50 25.76 4.00 3.03
CA VAL A 50 27.00 3.93 2.24
C VAL A 50 26.90 2.95 1.06
N SER A 51 25.83 3.11 0.27
CA SER A 51 25.49 2.34 -0.92
C SER A 51 25.13 0.87 -0.66
N LEU A 52 24.75 0.51 0.58
CA LEU A 52 24.08 -0.77 0.81
C LEU A 52 22.77 -0.80 0.01
N PRO A 53 22.46 -1.89 -0.73
CA PRO A 53 21.21 -1.96 -1.47
C PRO A 53 19.99 -1.83 -0.55
N GLY A 54 18.99 -1.07 -1.01
CA GLY A 54 17.69 -0.96 -0.35
C GLY A 54 16.90 -2.26 -0.40
N VAL A 55 15.89 -2.34 0.46
CA VAL A 55 14.97 -3.48 0.61
C VAL A 55 13.58 -3.07 0.17
N LEU A 56 12.89 -3.91 -0.62
CA LEU A 56 11.52 -3.62 -1.03
C LEU A 56 10.55 -3.79 0.15
N PRO A 57 9.82 -2.73 0.57
CA PRO A 57 8.77 -2.83 1.56
C PRO A 57 7.59 -3.63 1.02
N VAL A 58 7.09 -4.57 1.82
CA VAL A 58 5.94 -5.40 1.50
C VAL A 58 4.74 -5.02 2.36
N ALA A 59 3.73 -4.44 1.73
CA ALA A 59 2.45 -4.15 2.36
C ALA A 59 1.52 -5.35 2.24
N SER A 60 1.19 -5.98 3.38
CA SER A 60 0.41 -7.22 3.41
C SER A 60 -0.47 -7.31 4.65
N GLY A 61 -1.71 -7.79 4.46
CA GLY A 61 -2.62 -8.16 5.55
C GLY A 61 -3.90 -7.32 5.60
N GLY A 62 -5.04 -7.95 5.30
CA GLY A 62 -6.36 -7.30 5.41
C GLY A 62 -6.60 -6.18 4.39
N ILE A 63 -5.91 -6.21 3.25
CA ILE A 63 -6.06 -5.22 2.18
C ILE A 63 -6.87 -5.76 0.99
N HIS A 64 -7.59 -4.86 0.32
CA HIS A 64 -8.44 -5.10 -0.86
C HIS A 64 -8.43 -3.89 -1.81
N VAL A 65 -9.13 -3.99 -2.94
CA VAL A 65 -9.09 -3.00 -4.04
C VAL A 65 -9.35 -1.54 -3.62
N TRP A 66 -10.23 -1.29 -2.64
CA TRP A 66 -10.45 0.07 -2.13
C TRP A 66 -9.27 0.69 -1.39
N HIS A 67 -8.29 -0.10 -0.95
CA HIS A 67 -7.05 0.40 -0.35
C HIS A 67 -5.98 0.75 -1.39
N MET A 68 -6.16 0.36 -2.66
CA MET A 68 -5.12 0.52 -3.69
C MET A 68 -4.63 1.97 -3.86
N PRO A 69 -5.50 3.01 -3.88
CA PRO A 69 -5.01 4.39 -4.00
C PRO A 69 -4.13 4.80 -2.82
N ALA A 70 -4.54 4.48 -1.59
CA ALA A 70 -3.78 4.80 -0.38
C ALA A 70 -2.45 4.04 -0.33
N LEU A 71 -2.44 2.75 -0.68
CA LEU A 71 -1.20 1.96 -0.73
C LEU A 71 -0.22 2.48 -1.79
N THR A 72 -0.73 2.88 -2.95
CA THR A 72 0.09 3.47 -4.03
C THR A 72 0.66 4.83 -3.61
N GLU A 73 -0.08 5.60 -2.82
CA GLU A 73 0.37 6.89 -2.28
C GLU A 73 1.41 6.71 -1.16
N ILE A 74 1.18 5.78 -0.22
CA ILE A 74 2.07 5.55 0.92
C ILE A 74 3.41 4.94 0.48
N PHE A 75 3.36 3.88 -0.33
CA PHE A 75 4.54 3.07 -0.61
C PHE A 75 5.20 3.39 -1.95
N GLY A 76 4.49 3.99 -2.91
CA GLY A 76 5.04 4.25 -4.23
C GLY A 76 5.37 2.97 -5.02
N ASP A 77 6.17 3.13 -6.09
CA ASP A 77 6.42 2.08 -7.07
C ASP A 77 7.34 0.96 -6.56
N ASP A 78 8.34 1.31 -5.75
CA ASP A 78 9.27 0.36 -5.14
C ASP A 78 8.66 -0.28 -3.90
N SER A 79 7.63 -1.09 -4.13
CA SER A 79 6.90 -1.83 -3.09
C SER A 79 6.25 -3.10 -3.63
N VAL A 80 5.88 -4.00 -2.72
CA VAL A 80 5.06 -5.18 -3.04
C VAL A 80 3.75 -5.10 -2.25
N LEU A 81 2.62 -5.10 -2.97
CA LEU A 81 1.29 -5.09 -2.37
C LEU A 81 0.68 -6.51 -2.44
N GLN A 82 0.43 -7.13 -1.28
CA GLN A 82 -0.01 -8.52 -1.19
C GLN A 82 -1.49 -8.66 -0.83
N PHE A 83 -2.27 -9.16 -1.78
CA PHE A 83 -3.70 -9.40 -1.62
C PHE A 83 -3.99 -10.89 -1.48
N GLY A 84 -3.86 -11.44 -0.28
CA GLY A 84 -4.22 -12.84 0.01
C GLY A 84 -5.74 -13.06 -0.05
N GLY A 85 -6.44 -12.72 1.05
CA GLY A 85 -7.91 -12.74 1.09
C GLY A 85 -8.55 -11.84 0.03
N GLY A 86 -7.93 -10.70 -0.28
CA GLY A 86 -8.33 -9.79 -1.36
C GLY A 86 -8.19 -10.35 -2.79
N THR A 87 -7.65 -11.56 -2.97
CA THR A 87 -7.65 -12.29 -4.26
C THR A 87 -8.51 -13.53 -4.16
N LEU A 88 -8.22 -14.41 -3.19
CA LEU A 88 -8.92 -15.70 -3.07
C LEU A 88 -10.38 -15.56 -2.62
N GLY A 89 -10.72 -14.45 -1.97
CA GLY A 89 -12.09 -14.13 -1.56
C GLY A 89 -12.94 -13.48 -2.66
N HIS A 90 -12.42 -13.32 -3.88
CA HIS A 90 -13.18 -12.76 -4.99
C HIS A 90 -14.36 -13.68 -5.37
N PRO A 91 -15.57 -13.15 -5.64
CA PRO A 91 -16.78 -13.96 -5.83
C PRO A 91 -16.71 -14.87 -7.07
N TRP A 92 -15.80 -14.58 -8.00
CA TRP A 92 -15.59 -15.36 -9.23
C TRP A 92 -14.28 -16.17 -9.23
N GLY A 93 -13.66 -16.34 -8.06
CA GLY A 93 -12.43 -17.12 -7.88
C GLY A 93 -11.13 -16.35 -8.15
N ASN A 94 -10.01 -17.08 -8.06
CA ASN A 94 -8.67 -16.50 -7.94
C ASN A 94 -8.24 -15.67 -9.14
N ALA A 95 -8.48 -16.15 -10.37
CA ALA A 95 -8.03 -15.46 -11.57
C ALA A 95 -8.74 -14.10 -11.73
N PRO A 96 -10.08 -14.00 -11.62
CA PRO A 96 -10.76 -12.71 -11.54
C PRO A 96 -10.30 -11.82 -10.37
N GLY A 97 -10.04 -12.39 -9.20
CA GLY A 97 -9.48 -11.63 -8.07
C GLY A 97 -8.12 -11.01 -8.38
N ALA A 98 -7.25 -11.75 -9.08
CA ALA A 98 -5.96 -11.24 -9.50
C ALA A 98 -6.10 -10.13 -10.57
N VAL A 99 -7.04 -10.29 -11.51
CA VAL A 99 -7.37 -9.25 -12.50
C VAL A 99 -7.88 -7.98 -11.83
N ALA A 100 -8.80 -8.09 -10.87
CA ALA A 100 -9.34 -6.95 -10.12
C ALA A 100 -8.23 -6.14 -9.44
N ASN A 101 -7.33 -6.81 -8.71
CA ASN A 101 -6.21 -6.16 -8.05
C ASN A 101 -5.25 -5.51 -9.06
N ARG A 102 -4.95 -6.18 -10.17
CA ARG A 102 -4.06 -5.65 -11.20
C ARG A 102 -4.64 -4.40 -11.89
N VAL A 103 -5.93 -4.44 -12.25
CA VAL A 103 -6.62 -3.30 -12.86
C VAL A 103 -6.66 -2.12 -11.90
N ALA A 104 -6.99 -2.34 -10.62
CA ALA A 104 -7.00 -1.28 -9.62
C ALA A 104 -5.63 -0.60 -9.48
N LEU A 105 -4.54 -1.39 -9.46
CA LEU A 105 -3.18 -0.86 -9.36
C LEU A 105 -2.82 -0.01 -10.57
N GLU A 106 -2.99 -0.54 -11.79
CA GLU A 106 -2.65 0.20 -13.02
C GLU A 106 -3.46 1.47 -13.18
N ALA A 107 -4.75 1.46 -12.81
CA ALA A 107 -5.59 2.66 -12.81
C ALA A 107 -5.07 3.73 -11.83
N CYS A 108 -4.62 3.32 -10.63
CA CYS A 108 -4.04 4.25 -9.66
C CYS A 108 -2.70 4.81 -10.15
N VAL A 109 -1.81 3.97 -10.70
CA VAL A 109 -0.51 4.40 -11.23
C VAL A 109 -0.70 5.36 -12.41
N GLN A 110 -1.61 5.03 -13.35
CA GLN A 110 -1.92 5.92 -14.46
C GLN A 110 -2.44 7.27 -13.96
N ALA A 111 -3.45 7.27 -13.09
CA ALA A 111 -4.03 8.49 -12.54
C ALA A 111 -2.99 9.36 -11.83
N ARG A 112 -2.14 8.76 -10.99
CA ARG A 112 -1.03 9.45 -10.32
C ARG A 112 -0.07 10.07 -11.33
N ASN A 113 0.32 9.33 -12.36
CA ASN A 113 1.25 9.80 -13.39
C ASN A 113 0.63 10.90 -14.28
N GLU A 114 -0.69 10.94 -14.40
CA GLU A 114 -1.46 12.02 -15.02
C GLU A 114 -1.65 13.24 -14.10
N GLY A 115 -1.14 13.19 -12.86
CA GLY A 115 -1.16 14.29 -11.90
C GLY A 115 -2.40 14.35 -11.01
N ARG A 116 -3.20 13.28 -10.96
CA ARG A 116 -4.35 13.19 -10.04
C ARG A 116 -3.92 12.94 -8.61
N ASP A 117 -4.67 13.49 -7.66
CA ASP A 117 -4.41 13.30 -6.23
C ASP A 117 -5.08 12.02 -5.73
N LEU A 118 -4.30 10.96 -5.51
CA LEU A 118 -4.83 9.67 -5.05
C LEU A 118 -5.50 9.72 -3.68
N ALA A 119 -5.07 10.62 -2.79
CA ALA A 119 -5.65 10.74 -1.45
C ALA A 119 -7.06 11.35 -1.50
N ARG A 120 -7.32 12.21 -2.48
CA ARG A 120 -8.62 12.88 -2.67
C ARG A 120 -9.52 12.17 -3.67
N GLU A 121 -8.94 11.68 -4.77
CA GLU A 121 -9.66 11.16 -5.94
C GLU A 121 -9.66 9.64 -6.03
N GLY A 122 -8.97 8.93 -5.12
CA GLY A 122 -8.77 7.47 -5.19
C GLY A 122 -10.06 6.67 -5.36
N ASN A 123 -11.12 7.02 -4.62
CA ASN A 123 -12.41 6.35 -4.75
C ASN A 123 -13.08 6.57 -6.12
N GLU A 124 -12.87 7.74 -6.73
CA GLU A 124 -13.39 8.04 -8.06
C GLU A 124 -12.62 7.25 -9.13
N ILE A 125 -11.28 7.22 -9.04
CA ILE A 125 -10.42 6.44 -9.93
C ILE A 125 -10.83 4.96 -9.96
N ILE A 126 -11.04 4.35 -8.79
CA ILE A 126 -11.51 2.96 -8.69
C ILE A 126 -12.88 2.78 -9.33
N ARG A 127 -13.84 3.70 -9.06
CA ARG A 127 -15.18 3.65 -9.67
C ARG A 127 -15.15 3.83 -11.19
N GLU A 128 -14.23 4.64 -11.72
CA GLU A 128 -14.04 4.81 -13.15
C GLU A 128 -13.51 3.52 -13.80
N ALA A 129 -12.55 2.84 -13.16
CA ALA A 129 -12.05 1.56 -13.61
C ALA A 129 -13.13 0.46 -13.60
N CYS A 130 -14.04 0.46 -12.62
CA CYS A 130 -15.19 -0.45 -12.56
C CYS A 130 -16.12 -0.36 -13.78
N LYS A 131 -16.14 0.77 -14.52
CA LYS A 131 -17.00 0.94 -15.70
C LYS A 131 -16.61 0.01 -16.85
N TRP A 132 -15.36 -0.45 -16.88
CA TRP A 132 -14.82 -1.29 -17.95
C TRP A 132 -14.16 -2.59 -17.47
N SER A 133 -13.95 -2.77 -16.16
CA SER A 133 -13.51 -4.03 -15.56
C SER A 133 -14.59 -4.62 -14.65
N LEU A 134 -15.20 -5.71 -15.10
CA LEU A 134 -16.27 -6.38 -14.36
C LEU A 134 -15.74 -7.10 -13.11
N GLU A 135 -14.52 -7.63 -13.19
CA GLU A 135 -13.83 -8.25 -12.06
C GLU A 135 -13.58 -7.22 -10.96
N LEU A 136 -13.07 -6.03 -11.30
CA LEU A 136 -12.90 -4.97 -10.32
C LEU A 136 -14.24 -4.51 -9.74
N ALA A 137 -15.28 -4.37 -10.56
CA ALA A 137 -16.61 -4.01 -10.07
C ALA A 137 -17.16 -5.03 -9.05
N ALA A 138 -16.98 -6.33 -9.31
CA ALA A 138 -17.38 -7.39 -8.40
C ALA A 138 -16.58 -7.37 -7.08
N ALA A 139 -15.26 -7.19 -7.16
CA ALA A 139 -14.39 -7.02 -5.99
C ALA A 139 -14.81 -5.82 -5.13
N CYS A 140 -15.08 -4.68 -5.78
CA CYS A 140 -15.50 -3.45 -5.12
C CYS A 140 -16.80 -3.62 -4.35
N GLU A 141 -17.79 -4.33 -4.91
CA GLU A 141 -19.07 -4.55 -4.24
C GLU A 141 -18.92 -5.43 -3.00
N VAL A 142 -18.05 -6.45 -3.03
CA VAL A 142 -17.83 -7.36 -1.89
C VAL A 142 -17.20 -6.66 -0.69
N TRP A 143 -16.27 -5.72 -0.92
CA TRP A 143 -15.44 -5.13 0.15
C TRP A 143 -15.74 -3.65 0.46
N LYS A 144 -16.78 -3.04 -0.13
CA LYS A 144 -17.04 -1.59 0.00
C LYS A 144 -17.24 -1.08 1.43
N GLU A 145 -17.76 -1.91 2.33
CA GLU A 145 -18.01 -1.54 3.73
C GLU A 145 -16.88 -1.97 4.68
N ILE A 146 -15.86 -2.68 4.18
CA ILE A 146 -14.80 -3.22 5.03
C ILE A 146 -13.74 -2.15 5.26
N LYS A 147 -13.52 -1.84 6.54
CA LYS A 147 -12.47 -0.95 7.02
C LYS A 147 -11.91 -1.45 8.34
N PHE A 148 -10.67 -1.09 8.62
CA PHE A 148 -10.01 -1.37 9.89
C PHE A 148 -9.62 -0.04 10.54
N GLU A 149 -10.50 0.48 11.40
CA GLU A 149 -10.31 1.76 12.07
C GLU A 149 -10.25 1.50 13.59
N PHE A 150 -9.03 1.45 14.11
CA PHE A 150 -8.74 1.21 15.53
C PHE A 150 -7.66 2.20 15.98
N GLU A 151 -7.66 2.54 17.27
CA GLU A 151 -6.60 3.34 17.86
C GLU A 151 -5.27 2.56 17.81
N ALA A 152 -4.22 3.20 17.29
CA ALA A 152 -2.88 2.64 17.29
C ALA A 152 -2.30 2.68 18.71
N MET A 153 -1.59 1.63 19.10
CA MET A 153 -0.98 1.51 20.42
C MET A 153 0.47 2.03 20.41
N ASP A 154 1.18 1.78 19.32
CA ASP A 154 2.52 2.31 19.05
C ASP A 154 2.42 3.64 18.32
N THR A 155 2.65 4.72 19.07
CA THR A 155 2.59 6.11 18.60
C THR A 155 3.86 6.86 19.01
N LEU A 156 4.18 7.95 18.31
CA LEU A 156 5.35 8.81 18.58
C LEU A 156 5.30 9.59 19.90
#